data_AF-A0A352VPZ1-F1
#
_entry.id   AF-A0A352VPZ1-F1
#
_cell.length_a   1.000
_cell.length_b   1.000
_cell.length_c   1.000
_cell.angle_alpha   90.00
_cell.angle_beta   90.00
_cell.angle_gamma   90.00
#
_symmetry.space_group_name_H-M   'P 1'
#
loop_
_entity.id
_entity.type
_entity.pdbx_description
1 polymer ?
#
loop_
_entity_poly.entity_id
_entity_poly.type
_entity_poly.pdbx_seq_one_letter_code
_entity_poly.pdbx_strand_id
1 'polypeptide(L)'
;IAYAHQVRFDDEDNLWVVDKAANTVIKFDPDGYVSMNLGRREEGYHGDVELPNQREARAVGGYFNGPTDVAWDPDGNIFVSDG
;
A
#
# COMPACT_ATOMS: atom_id res chain seq x y z
N ILE A 1 11.85 7.20 -6.81
CA ILE A 1 11.02 7.05 -8.03
C ILE A 1 9.90 6.10 -7.64
N ALA A 2 8.65 6.54 -7.72
CA ALA A 2 7.47 5.73 -7.42
C ALA A 2 7.29 4.67 -8.51
N TYR A 3 6.95 3.44 -8.15
CA TYR A 3 6.62 2.41 -9.13
C TYR A 3 5.57 1.46 -8.56
N ALA A 4 4.50 1.29 -9.32
CA ALA A 4 3.46 0.33 -9.01
C ALA A 4 4.09 -1.08 -9.02
N HIS A 5 3.92 -1.78 -7.92
CA HIS A 5 4.34 -3.17 -7.79
C HIS A 5 3.22 -4.10 -8.25
N GLN A 6 1.97 -3.73 -7.96
CA GLN A 6 0.81 -4.51 -8.37
C GLN A 6 -0.46 -3.66 -8.56
N VAL A 7 -1.35 -4.16 -9.42
CA VAL A 7 -2.72 -3.67 -9.55
C VAL A 7 -3.72 -4.81 -9.43
N ARG A 8 -4.89 -4.54 -8.86
CA ARG A 8 -6.00 -5.51 -8.74
C ARG A 8 -7.35 -4.82 -8.83
N PHE A 9 -8.35 -5.55 -9.30
CA PHE A 9 -9.75 -5.16 -9.17
C PHE A 9 -10.38 -5.92 -8.01
N ASP A 10 -11.18 -5.24 -7.19
CA ASP A 10 -12.08 -5.91 -6.24
C ASP A 10 -13.40 -6.32 -6.92
N ASP A 11 -14.30 -6.95 -6.16
CA ASP A 11 -15.60 -7.44 -6.61
C ASP A 11 -16.62 -6.34 -6.93
N GLU A 12 -16.33 -5.11 -6.49
CA GLU A 12 -17.09 -3.89 -6.78
C GLU A 12 -16.51 -3.10 -7.98
N ASP A 13 -15.56 -3.68 -8.73
CA ASP A 13 -14.88 -3.07 -9.88
C ASP A 13 -14.01 -1.86 -9.55
N ASN A 14 -13.61 -1.70 -8.29
CA ASN A 14 -12.66 -0.67 -7.91
C ASN A 14 -11.24 -1.12 -8.26
N LEU A 15 -10.45 -0.19 -8.81
CA LEU A 15 -9.04 -0.41 -9.09
C LEU A 15 -8.19 -0.11 -7.85
N TRP A 16 -7.38 -1.07 -7.44
CA TRP A 16 -6.39 -0.92 -6.39
C TRP A 16 -4.99 -0.90 -6.95
N VAL A 17 -4.21 0.10 -6.56
CA VAL A 17 -2.80 0.27 -6.96
C VAL A 17 -1.92 0.18 -5.73
N VAL A 18 -0.98 -0.76 -5.75
CA VAL A 18 0.05 -0.92 -4.72
C VAL A 18 1.35 -0.31 -5.22
N ASP A 19 1.79 0.78 -4.60
CA ASP A 19 3.05 1.44 -4.93
C ASP A 19 4.07 1.23 -3.83
N LYS A 20 5.07 0.39 -4.15
CA LYS A 20 6.10 -0.02 -3.21
C LYS A 20 7.00 1.13 -2.78
N ALA A 21 7.31 2.05 -3.70
CA ALA A 21 8.25 3.12 -3.43
C ALA A 21 7.58 4.36 -2.83
N ALA A 22 6.27 4.53 -3.06
CA ALA A 22 5.47 5.54 -2.37
C ALA A 22 4.99 5.07 -0.98
N ASN A 23 5.13 3.78 -0.65
CA ASN A 23 4.58 3.17 0.57
C ASN A 23 3.08 3.41 0.71
N THR A 24 2.34 3.22 -0.39
CA THR A 24 0.89 3.48 -0.45
C THR A 24 0.14 2.37 -1.17
N VAL A 25 -1.10 2.15 -0.74
CA VAL A 25 -2.12 1.38 -1.45
C VAL A 25 -3.32 2.29 -1.67
N ILE A 26 -3.68 2.52 -2.94
CA ILE A 26 -4.71 3.48 -3.33
C ILE A 26 -5.87 2.75 -4.01
N LYS A 27 -7.10 3.02 -3.57
CA LYS A 27 -8.35 2.54 -4.19
C LYS A 27 -8.94 3.65 -5.05
N PHE A 28 -9.26 3.32 -6.30
CA PHE A 28 -10.00 4.14 -7.24
C PHE A 28 -11.37 3.49 -7.48
N ASP A 29 -12.43 4.27 -7.41
CA ASP A 29 -13.76 3.80 -7.82
C ASP A 29 -13.86 3.62 -9.36
N PRO A 30 -14.92 2.98 -9.87
CA PRO A 30 -15.10 2.78 -11.32
C PRO A 30 -15.17 4.08 -12.13
N ASP A 31 -15.51 5.21 -11.50
CA ASP A 31 -15.51 6.54 -12.12
C ASP A 31 -14.10 7.17 -12.15
N GLY A 32 -13.11 6.53 -11.51
CA GLY A 32 -11.71 6.92 -11.47
C GLY A 32 -11.35 7.87 -10.33
N TYR A 33 -12.25 8.08 -9.36
CA TYR A 33 -11.96 8.90 -8.18
C TYR A 33 -11.27 8.09 -7.09
N VAL A 34 -10.34 8.72 -6.38
CA VAL A 34 -9.71 8.11 -5.21
C VAL A 34 -10.73 8.02 -4.08
N SER A 35 -11.08 6.80 -3.69
CA SER A 35 -12.02 6.52 -2.60
C SER A 35 -11.31 6.08 -1.31
N MET A 36 -10.05 5.63 -1.40
CA MET A 36 -9.23 5.27 -0.24
C MET A 36 -7.74 5.45 -0.53
N ASN A 37 -6.98 5.83 0.51
CA ASN A 37 -5.52 5.80 0.51
C ASN A 37 -5.02 5.24 1.85
N LEU A 38 -4.27 4.13 1.78
CA LEU A 38 -3.61 3.50 2.91
C LEU A 38 -2.11 3.71 2.80
N GLY A 39 -1.47 4.02 3.93
CA GLY A 39 -0.04 4.29 3.97
C GLY A 39 0.30 5.71 3.52
N ARG A 40 1.57 6.07 3.70
CA ARG A 40 2.14 7.33 3.20
C ARG A 40 3.65 7.23 3.09
N ARG A 41 4.22 8.01 2.20
CA ARG A 41 5.65 8.30 2.20
C ARG A 41 5.97 9.28 3.32
N GLU A 42 7.13 9.10 3.97
CA GLU A 42 7.64 10.12 4.87
C GLU A 42 7.91 11.44 4.13
N GLU A 43 7.66 12.55 4.82
CA GLU A 43 7.71 13.89 4.26
C GLU A 43 9.12 14.49 4.37
N GLY A 44 9.78 14.67 3.23
CA GLY A 44 11.10 15.29 3.16
C GLY A 44 12.22 14.29 2.97
N TYR A 45 13.46 14.75 3.15
CA TYR A 45 14.65 13.90 3.13
C TYR A 45 15.01 13.54 4.57
N HIS A 46 14.92 12.25 4.91
CA HIS A 46 15.17 11.74 6.25
C HIS A 46 16.59 11.15 6.43
N GLY A 47 17.50 11.44 5.49
CA GLY A 47 18.80 10.76 5.44
C GLY A 47 18.68 9.38 4.79
N ASP A 48 19.68 8.53 5.04
CA ASP A 48 19.63 7.13 4.67
C ASP A 48 18.61 6.42 5.58
N VAL A 49 17.50 5.96 5.00
CA VAL A 49 16.49 5.19 5.73
C VAL A 49 17.03 3.76 5.90
N GLU A 50 17.43 3.42 7.12
CA GLU A 50 17.79 2.06 7.48
C GLU A 50 16.52 1.26 7.73
N LEU A 51 16.16 0.38 6.80
CA LEU A 51 14.98 -0.46 6.95
C LEU A 51 15.23 -1.47 8.07
N PRO A 52 14.28 -1.67 9.01
CA PRO A 52 14.41 -2.70 10.02
C PRO A 52 14.58 -4.06 9.37
N ASN A 53 15.36 -4.94 9.99
CA ASN A 53 15.47 -6.31 9.51
C ASN A 53 14.08 -7.00 9.56
N GLN A 54 13.83 -7.97 8.68
CA GLN A 54 12.52 -8.63 8.60
C GLN A 54 12.07 -9.29 9.93
N ARG A 55 13.00 -9.65 10.82
CA ARG A 55 12.65 -10.25 12.14
C ARG A 55 12.14 -9.20 13.13
N GLU A 56 12.59 -7.97 12.98
CA GLU A 56 12.25 -6.82 13.82
C GLU A 56 11.14 -5.96 13.23
N ALA A 57 10.75 -6.19 11.98
CA ALA A 57 9.65 -5.49 11.32
C ALA A 57 8.37 -5.59 12.15
N ARG A 58 7.70 -4.45 12.35
CA ARG A 58 6.42 -4.32 13.04
C ARG A 58 5.52 -3.41 12.22
N ALA A 59 4.24 -3.73 12.19
CA ALA A 59 3.24 -2.86 11.58
C ALA A 59 3.17 -1.55 12.36
N VAL A 60 3.34 -0.43 11.66
CA VAL A 60 3.16 0.92 12.21
C VAL A 60 1.91 1.49 11.57
N GLY A 61 0.93 1.85 12.39
CA GLY A 61 -0.35 2.36 11.90
C GLY A 61 -0.16 3.55 10.94
N GLY A 62 -0.70 3.42 9.73
CA GLY A 62 -0.62 4.46 8.69
C GLY A 62 0.68 4.47 7.88
N TYR A 63 1.59 3.53 8.10
CA TYR A 63 2.84 3.41 7.33
C TYR A 63 3.03 1.99 6.80
N PHE A 64 3.55 1.92 5.58
CA PHE A 64 4.04 0.69 4.97
C PHE A 64 5.55 0.75 4.80
N ASN A 65 6.17 -0.41 4.70
CA ASN A 65 7.59 -0.58 4.42
C ASN A 65 7.80 -1.45 3.16
N GLY A 66 7.38 -0.91 2.02
CA GLY A 66 7.45 -1.58 0.74
C GLY A 66 6.31 -2.57 0.52
N PRO A 67 5.06 -2.09 0.42
CA PRO A 67 3.92 -2.95 0.15
C PRO A 67 4.05 -3.58 -1.24
N THR A 68 3.64 -4.84 -1.38
CA THR A 68 3.84 -5.61 -2.62
C THR A 68 2.55 -6.12 -3.25
N ASP A 69 1.50 -6.33 -2.46
CA ASP A 69 0.22 -6.84 -2.95
C ASP A 69 -0.92 -6.52 -1.96
N VAL A 70 -2.15 -6.58 -2.46
CA VAL A 70 -3.40 -6.43 -1.70
C VAL A 70 -4.34 -7.59 -2.01
N ALA A 71 -5.13 -8.02 -1.04
CA ALA A 71 -6.16 -9.04 -1.21
C ALA A 71 -7.33 -8.80 -0.26
N TRP A 72 -8.43 -9.50 -0.50
CA TRP A 72 -9.66 -9.40 0.30
C TRP A 72 -10.16 -10.79 0.68
N ASP A 73 -10.84 -10.88 1.81
CA ASP A 73 -11.66 -12.04 2.16
C ASP A 73 -13.14 -11.81 1.79
N PRO A 74 -14.02 -12.83 1.89
CA PRO A 74 -15.44 -12.67 1.55
C PRO A 74 -16.22 -11.70 2.44
N ASP A 75 -15.68 -11.31 3.59
CA ASP A 75 -16.30 -10.31 4.47
C ASP A 75 -15.86 -8.88 4.11
N GLY A 76 -15.00 -8.72 3.10
CA GLY A 76 -14.49 -7.44 2.63
C GLY A 76 -13.31 -6.92 3.47
N ASN A 77 -12.69 -7.74 4.33
CA ASN A 77 -11.50 -7.33 5.04
C ASN A 77 -10.33 -7.19 4.06
N ILE A 78 -9.52 -6.14 4.26
CA ILE A 78 -8.40 -5.83 3.37
C ILE A 78 -7.11 -6.36 4.00
N PHE A 79 -6.33 -7.11 3.21
CA PHE A 79 -5.03 -7.64 3.59
C PHE A 79 -3.98 -7.07 2.66
N VAL A 80 -2.92 -6.46 3.22
CA VAL A 80 -1.79 -5.92 2.47
C VAL A 80 -0.54 -6.69 2.87
N SER A 81 0.23 -7.13 1.87
CA SER A 81 1.56 -7.68 2.11
C SER A 81 2.59 -6.55 2.12
N ASP A 82 3.35 -6.43 3.21
CA ASP A 82 4.19 -5.28 3.51
C ASP A 82 5.64 -5.69 3.85
N GLY A 83 6.41 -6.00 2.80
CA GLY A 83 7.84 -6.36 2.89
C GLY A 83 8.19 -7.84 2.71
#